data_AF-A0A2V7X0G7-F1
#
_entry.id   AF-A0A2V7X0G7-F1
#
_cell.length_a   1.000
_cell.length_b   1.000
_cell.length_c   1.000
_cell.angle_alpha   90.00
_cell.angle_beta   90.00
_cell.angle_gamma   90.00
#
_symmetry.space_group_name_H-M   'P 1'
#
loop_
_entity.id
_entity.type
_entity.pdbx_description
1 polymer ?
#
loop_
_entity_poly.entity_id
_entity_poly.type
_entity_poly.pdbx_seq_one_letter_code
_entity_poly.pdbx_strand_id
1 'polypeptide(L)'
;MAAMRLPWWLKIGWTVWLLVWAPLYWRQYGPQNFLYFCDIGNILIGVGLWLESALIFSWVACGVLLFQTLFTMDLLGTLLTGHHLIGGTEYMFDPHLSLAVRLLSLFHLVTPPLLLWAIWRLGYDPRGWKLQTVLTWIVIPINYYWRPEQNVNWARGLFYQEQHFVPGIVYLFGYLVAVPLLIYFPTHVFLERWATRRQRSSLG
;
A
#
# COMPACT_ATOMS: atom_id res chain seq x y z
N MET A 1 18.03 -11.95 22.29
CA MET A 1 17.57 -12.69 21.10
C MET A 1 18.49 -12.31 19.95
N ALA A 2 19.14 -13.26 19.28
CA ALA A 2 19.98 -12.93 18.11
C ALA A 2 19.12 -12.17 17.08
N ALA A 3 19.57 -11.00 16.65
CA ALA A 3 18.91 -10.22 15.62
C ALA A 3 18.91 -11.06 14.34
N MET A 4 17.81 -11.76 14.08
CA MET A 4 17.72 -12.58 12.88
C MET A 4 17.53 -11.64 11.69
N ARG A 5 18.64 -11.33 11.03
CA ARG A 5 18.68 -10.51 9.81
C ARG A 5 17.68 -11.01 8.78
N LEU A 6 17.12 -10.09 8.02
CA LEU A 6 16.25 -10.44 6.90
C LEU A 6 17.10 -11.11 5.80
N PRO A 7 16.58 -12.09 5.05
CA PRO A 7 17.34 -12.80 4.04
C PRO A 7 17.83 -11.87 2.93
N TRP A 8 19.10 -12.01 2.55
CA TRP A 8 19.73 -11.19 1.51
C TRP A 8 19.06 -11.29 0.15
N TRP A 9 18.61 -12.49 -0.23
CA TRP A 9 17.93 -12.71 -1.51
C TRP A 9 16.67 -11.85 -1.65
N LEU A 10 15.96 -11.59 -0.55
CA LEU A 10 14.76 -10.76 -0.57
C LEU A 10 15.11 -9.29 -0.80
N LYS A 11 16.18 -8.78 -0.16
CA LYS A 11 16.65 -7.41 -0.34
C LYS A 11 17.08 -7.16 -1.78
N ILE A 12 17.89 -8.07 -2.33
CA ILE A 12 18.39 -8.00 -3.70
C ILE A 12 17.23 -8.15 -4.69
N GLY A 13 16.38 -9.17 -4.52
CA GLY A 13 15.24 -9.42 -5.40
C GLY A 13 14.28 -8.23 -5.47
N TRP A 14 13.92 -7.66 -4.32
CA TRP A 14 13.06 -6.47 -4.28
C TRP A 14 13.72 -5.25 -4.93
N THR A 15 15.02 -5.06 -4.74
CA THR A 15 15.77 -3.96 -5.36
C THR A 15 15.82 -4.10 -6.87
N VAL A 16 16.15 -5.29 -7.39
CA VAL A 16 16.15 -5.56 -8.83
C VAL A 16 14.76 -5.38 -9.41
N TRP A 17 13.73 -5.88 -8.72
CA TRP A 17 12.34 -5.69 -9.13
C TRP A 17 11.97 -4.21 -9.19
N LEU A 18 12.32 -3.39 -8.19
CA LEU A 18 12.10 -1.94 -8.21
C LEU A 18 12.78 -1.25 -9.39
N LEU A 19 14.03 -1.63 -9.70
CA LEU A 19 14.79 -1.07 -10.83
C LEU A 19 14.17 -1.39 -12.19
N VAL A 20 13.44 -2.50 -12.31
CA VAL A 20 12.69 -2.86 -13.52
C VAL A 20 11.30 -2.23 -13.53
N TRP A 21 10.60 -2.30 -12.39
CA TRP A 21 9.24 -1.81 -12.22
C TRP A 21 9.13 -0.32 -12.46
N ALA A 22 9.97 0.49 -11.79
CA ALA A 22 9.87 1.95 -11.83
C ALA A 22 9.97 2.54 -13.25
N PRO A 23 10.96 2.21 -14.10
CA PRO A 23 11.02 2.80 -15.44
C PRO A 23 9.87 2.35 -16.35
N LEU A 24 9.41 1.09 -16.22
CA LEU A 24 8.29 0.58 -17.02
C LEU A 24 6.97 1.26 -16.62
N TYR A 25 6.73 1.40 -15.32
CA TYR A 25 5.55 2.09 -14.81
C TYR A 25 5.56 3.58 -15.14
N TRP A 26 6.71 4.23 -15.02
CA TRP A 26 6.85 5.64 -15.39
C TRP A 26 6.51 5.86 -16.86
N ARG A 27 6.99 4.99 -17.75
CA ARG A 27 6.68 5.09 -19.18
C ARG A 27 5.19 4.86 -19.47
N GLN A 28 4.55 3.93 -18.75
CA GLN A 28 3.15 3.56 -18.99
C GLN A 28 2.16 4.57 -18.38
N TYR A 29 2.35 4.93 -17.11
CA TYR A 29 1.37 5.68 -16.31
C TYR A 29 1.83 7.12 -16.00
N GLY A 30 3.11 7.42 -16.22
CA GLY A 30 3.68 8.72 -15.91
C GLY A 30 4.08 8.90 -14.45
N PRO A 31 4.63 10.08 -14.09
CA PRO A 31 5.21 10.34 -12.77
C PRO A 31 4.20 10.32 -11.63
N GLN A 32 2.96 10.77 -11.87
CA GLN A 32 1.95 10.88 -10.81
C GLN A 32 1.55 9.49 -10.26
N ASN A 33 1.71 8.42 -11.05
CA ASN A 33 1.43 7.07 -10.58
C ASN A 33 2.23 6.71 -9.32
N PHE A 34 3.46 7.21 -9.21
CA PHE A 34 4.31 6.98 -8.05
C PHE A 34 3.82 7.67 -6.77
N LEU A 35 2.73 8.46 -6.85
CA LEU A 35 2.04 9.02 -5.69
C LEU A 35 0.95 8.09 -5.15
N TYR A 36 0.62 6.98 -5.81
CA TYR A 36 -0.19 5.95 -5.18
C TYR A 36 0.49 5.47 -3.90
N PHE A 37 -0.28 5.31 -2.82
CA PHE A 37 0.31 4.85 -1.56
C PHE A 37 0.95 3.47 -1.68
N CYS A 38 0.45 2.61 -2.57
CA CYS A 38 1.07 1.32 -2.87
C CYS A 38 2.44 1.47 -3.53
N ASP A 39 2.61 2.45 -4.42
CA ASP A 39 3.85 2.71 -5.15
C ASP A 39 4.92 3.31 -4.22
N ILE A 40 4.54 4.32 -3.43
CA ILE A 40 5.38 4.83 -2.34
C ILE A 40 5.73 3.70 -1.37
N GLY A 41 4.75 2.86 -1.03
CA GLY A 41 4.92 1.69 -0.19
C GLY A 41 5.97 0.71 -0.73
N ASN A 42 6.00 0.45 -2.04
CA ASN A 42 6.99 -0.43 -2.67
C ASN A 42 8.42 0.11 -2.50
N ILE A 43 8.60 1.42 -2.69
CA ILE A 43 9.89 2.09 -2.48
C ILE A 43 10.30 2.03 -1.00
N LEU A 44 9.37 2.36 -0.10
CA LEU A 44 9.60 2.31 1.34
C LEU A 44 9.91 0.89 1.83
N ILE A 45 9.25 -0.15 1.30
CA ILE A 45 9.58 -1.54 1.60
C ILE A 45 11.03 -1.83 1.20
N GLY A 46 11.48 -1.38 0.03
CA GLY A 46 12.87 -1.51 -0.40
C GLY A 46 13.84 -0.91 0.64
N VAL A 47 13.58 0.32 1.07
CA VAL A 47 14.37 0.99 2.13
C VAL A 47 14.29 0.22 3.46
N GLY A 48 13.10 -0.22 3.85
CA GLY A 48 12.84 -0.96 5.09
C GLY A 48 13.54 -2.33 5.13
N LEU A 49 13.65 -3.03 4.00
CA LEU A 49 14.38 -4.29 3.86
C LEU A 49 15.88 -4.10 4.12
N TRP A 50 16.47 -3.05 3.57
CA TRP A 50 17.90 -2.75 3.74
C TRP A 50 18.23 -2.26 5.15
N LEU A 51 17.40 -1.38 5.70
CA LEU A 51 17.56 -0.86 7.07
C LEU A 51 17.06 -1.82 8.16
N GLU A 52 16.38 -2.90 7.78
CA GLU A 52 15.69 -3.83 8.70
C GLU A 52 14.80 -3.10 9.72
N SER A 53 14.09 -2.07 9.24
CA SER A 53 13.38 -1.11 10.11
C SER A 53 11.93 -1.52 10.37
N ALA A 54 11.65 -1.95 11.60
CA ALA A 54 10.29 -2.20 12.08
C ALA A 54 9.36 -0.99 11.89
N LEU A 55 9.90 0.22 12.04
CA LEU A 55 9.15 1.46 11.83
C LEU A 55 8.66 1.62 10.39
N ILE A 56 9.52 1.38 9.41
CA ILE A 56 9.14 1.53 7.99
C ILE A 56 8.10 0.48 7.60
N PHE A 57 8.28 -0.78 8.03
CA PHE A 57 7.27 -1.82 7.78
C PHE A 57 5.95 -1.53 8.47
N SER A 58 5.97 -1.02 9.70
CA SER A 58 4.75 -0.64 10.43
C SER A 58 4.06 0.56 9.77
N TRP A 59 4.83 1.53 9.28
CA TRP A 59 4.33 2.66 8.49
C TRP A 59 3.59 2.16 7.25
N VAL A 60 4.28 1.44 6.37
CA VAL A 60 3.69 0.95 5.11
C VAL A 60 2.47 0.06 5.40
N ALA A 61 2.57 -0.85 6.37
CA ALA A 61 1.44 -1.72 6.74
C ALA A 61 0.20 -0.95 7.18
N CYS A 62 0.34 0.10 8.00
CA CYS A 62 -0.81 0.91 8.39
C CYS A 62 -1.47 1.61 7.20
N GLY A 63 -0.69 1.97 6.18
CA GLY A 63 -1.18 2.67 5.00
C GLY A 63 -1.86 1.78 3.97
N VAL A 64 -1.26 0.62 3.66
CA VAL A 64 -1.66 -0.13 2.46
C VAL A 64 -2.16 -1.53 2.74
N LEU A 65 -1.95 -2.12 3.93
CA LEU A 65 -2.26 -3.54 4.17
C LEU A 65 -3.71 -3.89 3.80
N LEU A 66 -4.67 -3.09 4.26
CA LEU A 66 -6.09 -3.29 3.93
C LEU A 66 -6.34 -3.28 2.42
N PHE A 67 -5.92 -2.21 1.73
CA PHE A 67 -6.17 -2.05 0.29
C PHE A 67 -5.46 -3.11 -0.56
N GLN A 68 -4.25 -3.51 -0.15
CA GLN A 68 -3.51 -4.59 -0.81
C GLN A 68 -4.21 -5.94 -0.66
N THR A 69 -4.79 -6.21 0.52
CA THR A 69 -5.61 -7.40 0.76
C THR A 69 -6.90 -7.37 -0.07
N LEU A 70 -7.60 -6.23 -0.11
CA LEU A 70 -8.81 -6.07 -0.92
C LEU A 70 -8.52 -6.26 -2.42
N PHE A 71 -7.42 -5.69 -2.92
CA PHE A 71 -6.96 -5.92 -4.29
C PHE A 71 -6.72 -7.42 -4.55
N THR A 72 -6.03 -8.10 -3.64
CA THR A 72 -5.75 -9.53 -3.76
C THR A 72 -7.04 -10.36 -3.80
N MET A 73 -8.01 -10.03 -2.93
CA MET A 73 -9.30 -10.70 -2.90
C MET A 73 -10.10 -10.46 -4.18
N ASP A 74 -10.11 -9.23 -4.69
CA ASP A 74 -10.81 -8.88 -5.93
C ASP A 74 -10.20 -9.59 -7.15
N LEU A 75 -8.88 -9.61 -7.27
CA LEU A 75 -8.19 -10.28 -8.37
C LEU A 75 -8.41 -11.80 -8.36
N LEU A 76 -8.21 -12.44 -7.19
CA LEU A 76 -8.42 -13.88 -7.07
C LEU A 76 -9.90 -14.27 -7.25
N GLY A 77 -10.81 -13.46 -6.71
CA GLY A 77 -12.26 -13.63 -6.90
C GLY A 77 -12.64 -13.54 -8.38
N THR A 78 -12.10 -12.56 -9.10
CA THR A 78 -12.33 -12.39 -10.53
C THR A 78 -11.79 -13.57 -11.33
N LEU A 79 -10.60 -14.08 -11.01
CA LEU A 79 -10.03 -15.27 -11.67
C LEU A 79 -10.89 -16.53 -11.47
N LEU A 80 -11.56 -16.65 -10.32
CA LEU A 80 -12.40 -17.81 -9.99
C LEU A 80 -13.82 -17.71 -10.54
N THR A 81 -14.39 -16.50 -10.57
CA THR A 81 -15.81 -16.28 -10.84
C THR A 81 -16.10 -15.55 -12.14
N GLY A 82 -15.09 -14.90 -12.74
CA GLY A 82 -15.24 -13.98 -13.86
C GLY A 82 -15.81 -12.60 -13.48
N HIS A 83 -16.05 -12.33 -12.21
CA HIS A 83 -16.67 -11.10 -11.72
C HIS A 83 -15.79 -10.36 -10.69
N HIS A 84 -15.69 -9.04 -10.85
CA HIS A 84 -15.05 -8.16 -9.86
C HIS A 84 -15.98 -7.98 -8.64
N LEU A 85 -15.43 -8.16 -7.44
CA LEU A 85 -16.16 -8.08 -6.17
C LEU A 85 -16.25 -6.64 -5.65
N ILE A 86 -15.16 -5.89 -5.81
CA ILE A 86 -14.98 -4.52 -5.31
C ILE A 86 -14.71 -3.57 -6.48
N GLY A 87 -14.01 -4.07 -7.50
CA GLY A 87 -13.42 -3.25 -8.54
C GLY A 87 -12.06 -2.68 -8.14
N GLY A 88 -11.28 -2.25 -9.13
CA GLY A 88 -9.88 -1.80 -8.99
C GLY A 88 -8.83 -2.78 -9.54
N THR A 89 -9.24 -3.96 -10.02
CA THR A 89 -8.36 -4.92 -10.71
C THR A 89 -8.73 -5.11 -12.19
N GLU A 90 -9.68 -4.35 -12.73
CA GLU A 90 -10.15 -4.45 -14.12
C GLU A 90 -9.00 -4.29 -15.12
N TYR A 91 -8.08 -3.36 -14.83
CA TYR A 91 -6.91 -3.12 -15.66
C TYR A 91 -5.98 -4.35 -15.76
N MET A 92 -6.04 -5.29 -14.81
CA MET A 92 -5.29 -6.56 -14.87
C MET A 92 -5.80 -7.47 -16.02
N PHE A 93 -6.99 -7.20 -16.53
CA PHE A 93 -7.62 -7.94 -17.61
C PHE A 93 -7.68 -7.14 -18.93
N ASP A 94 -7.19 -5.90 -18.92
CA ASP A 94 -7.18 -5.03 -20.11
C ASP A 94 -6.12 -5.50 -21.13
N PRO A 95 -6.52 -5.91 -22.35
CA PRO A 95 -5.59 -6.31 -23.40
C PRO A 95 -4.75 -5.16 -23.96
N HIS A 96 -5.14 -3.90 -23.76
CA HIS A 96 -4.38 -2.73 -24.17
C HIS A 96 -3.16 -2.48 -23.27
N LEU A 97 -3.15 -3.06 -22.06
CA LEU A 97 -1.99 -3.05 -21.18
C LEU A 97 -1.10 -4.26 -21.44
N SER A 98 0.20 -3.99 -21.63
CA SER A 98 1.18 -5.05 -21.82
C SER A 98 1.14 -6.06 -20.66
N LEU A 99 1.34 -7.34 -20.97
CA LEU A 99 1.38 -8.38 -19.95
C LEU A 99 2.46 -8.09 -18.89
N ALA A 100 3.60 -7.53 -19.29
CA ALA A 100 4.68 -7.16 -18.37
C ALA A 100 4.21 -6.16 -17.31
N VAL A 101 3.51 -5.08 -17.69
CA VAL A 101 3.00 -4.08 -16.73
C VAL A 101 2.00 -4.70 -15.76
N ARG A 102 1.09 -5.54 -16.27
CA ARG A 102 0.08 -6.23 -15.45
C ARG A 102 0.71 -7.22 -14.49
N LEU A 103 1.69 -8.01 -14.95
CA LEU A 103 2.43 -8.94 -14.06
C LEU A 103 3.23 -8.20 -12.99
N LEU A 104 3.77 -7.03 -13.31
CA LEU A 104 4.45 -6.20 -12.33
C LEU A 104 3.48 -5.70 -11.25
N SER A 105 2.20 -5.46 -11.56
CA SER A 105 1.17 -5.13 -10.55
C SER A 105 0.93 -6.24 -9.54
N LEU A 106 1.38 -7.47 -9.81
CA LEU A 106 1.21 -8.57 -8.87
C LEU A 106 2.00 -8.39 -7.56
N PHE A 107 2.78 -7.31 -7.42
CA PHE A 107 3.28 -6.89 -6.10
C PHE A 107 2.14 -6.76 -5.09
N HIS A 108 0.92 -6.43 -5.52
CA HIS A 108 -0.24 -6.33 -4.64
C HIS A 108 -0.54 -7.64 -3.89
N LEU A 109 -0.21 -8.81 -4.46
CA LEU A 109 -0.37 -10.12 -3.82
C LEU A 109 0.78 -10.42 -2.83
N VAL A 110 1.97 -9.91 -3.14
CA VAL A 110 3.20 -10.15 -2.37
C VAL A 110 3.28 -9.23 -1.15
N THR A 111 2.80 -8.00 -1.27
CA THR A 111 2.94 -6.96 -0.24
C THR A 111 2.26 -7.32 1.09
N PRO A 112 1.00 -7.79 1.16
CA PRO A 112 0.38 -8.18 2.44
C PRO A 112 1.15 -9.23 3.24
N PRO A 113 1.49 -10.41 2.67
CA PRO A 113 2.25 -11.41 3.43
C PRO A 113 3.66 -10.93 3.77
N LEU A 114 4.31 -10.16 2.88
CA LEU A 114 5.62 -9.58 3.15
C LEU A 114 5.60 -8.61 4.35
N LEU A 115 4.62 -7.71 4.41
CA LEU A 115 4.47 -6.74 5.50
C LEU A 115 4.21 -7.45 6.83
N LEU A 116 3.27 -8.39 6.85
CA LEU A 116 2.97 -9.19 8.05
C LEU A 116 4.18 -10.00 8.50
N TRP A 117 4.87 -10.67 7.57
CA TRP A 117 6.09 -11.41 7.86
C TRP A 117 7.21 -10.50 8.38
N ALA A 118 7.43 -9.33 7.79
CA ALA A 118 8.45 -8.40 8.25
C ALA A 118 8.16 -7.89 9.66
N ILE A 119 6.91 -7.54 9.97
CA ILE A 119 6.46 -7.18 11.33
C ILE A 119 6.63 -8.36 12.29
N TRP A 120 6.32 -9.59 11.84
CA TRP A 120 6.50 -10.81 12.62
C TRP A 120 7.97 -11.09 12.98
N ARG A 121 8.91 -10.66 12.11
CA ARG A 121 10.37 -10.77 12.31
C ARG A 121 10.95 -9.64 13.15
N LEU A 122 10.63 -8.40 12.80
CA LEU A 122 11.28 -7.20 13.30
C LEU A 122 10.53 -6.53 14.45
N GLY A 123 9.26 -6.89 14.66
CA GLY A 123 8.36 -6.24 15.58
C GLY A 123 7.47 -5.19 14.93
N TYR A 124 6.49 -4.72 15.69
CA TYR A 124 5.60 -3.64 15.31
C TYR A 124 5.98 -2.36 16.04
N ASP A 125 6.00 -1.22 15.33
CA ASP A 125 6.28 0.10 15.89
C ASP A 125 5.01 0.98 15.81
N PRO A 126 4.48 1.45 16.95
CA PRO A 126 3.23 2.21 17.00
C PRO A 126 3.35 3.60 16.37
N ARG A 127 4.54 4.08 16.03
CA ARG A 127 4.72 5.36 15.33
C ARG A 127 4.34 5.27 13.84
N GLY A 128 4.26 4.07 13.27
CA GLY A 128 4.03 3.85 11.84
C GLY A 128 2.76 4.53 11.31
N TRP A 129 1.62 4.43 12.01
CA TRP A 129 0.37 5.02 11.54
C TRP A 129 0.37 6.56 11.56
N LYS A 130 1.18 7.17 12.44
CA LYS A 130 1.37 8.62 12.49
C LYS A 130 2.18 9.09 11.29
N LEU A 131 3.25 8.37 10.93
CA LEU A 131 4.01 8.65 9.71
C LEU A 131 3.15 8.49 8.46
N GLN A 132 2.29 7.47 8.42
CA GLN A 132 1.33 7.32 7.34
C GLN A 132 0.34 8.49 7.27
N THR A 133 -0.15 8.96 8.42
CA THR A 133 -1.05 10.12 8.48
C THR A 133 -0.38 11.37 7.90
N VAL A 134 0.88 11.65 8.29
CA VAL A 134 1.67 12.75 7.73
C VAL A 134 1.88 12.59 6.23
N LEU A 135 2.21 11.38 5.77
CA LEU A 135 2.35 11.10 4.33
C LEU A 135 1.05 11.41 3.59
N THR A 136 -0.10 11.01 4.14
CA THR A 136 -1.42 11.29 3.56
C THR A 136 -1.72 12.78 3.50
N TRP A 137 -1.40 13.53 4.54
CA TRP A 137 -1.55 15.00 4.57
C TRP A 137 -0.69 15.73 3.55
N ILE A 138 0.39 15.10 3.07
CA ILE A 138 1.25 15.66 2.02
C ILE A 138 0.79 15.21 0.64
N VAL A 139 0.62 13.90 0.45
CA VAL A 139 0.40 13.29 -0.87
C VAL A 139 -1.02 13.56 -1.40
N ILE A 140 -2.04 13.53 -0.54
CA ILE A 140 -3.42 13.71 -1.01
C ILE A 140 -3.67 15.13 -1.53
N PRO A 141 -3.22 16.22 -0.88
CA PRO A 141 -3.33 17.54 -1.49
C PRO A 141 -2.60 17.64 -2.83
N ILE A 142 -1.43 17.02 -2.97
CA ILE A 142 -0.72 16.99 -4.27
C ILE A 142 -1.60 16.33 -5.33
N ASN A 143 -2.16 15.14 -5.05
CA ASN A 143 -3.05 14.44 -5.98
C ASN A 143 -4.36 15.19 -6.25
N TYR A 144 -4.84 15.96 -5.27
CA TYR A 144 -6.05 16.76 -5.42
C TYR A 144 -5.87 17.89 -6.46
N TYR A 145 -4.67 18.48 -6.55
CA TYR A 145 -4.40 19.62 -7.43
C TYR A 145 -3.65 19.26 -8.71
N TRP A 146 -2.70 18.33 -8.65
CA TRP A 146 -1.91 17.93 -9.82
C TRP A 146 -2.64 16.83 -10.59
N ARG A 147 -2.94 17.07 -11.87
CA ARG A 147 -3.59 16.08 -12.76
C ARG A 147 -4.78 15.37 -12.10
N PRO A 148 -5.77 16.16 -11.64
CA PRO A 148 -6.85 15.66 -10.82
C PRO A 148 -7.73 14.60 -11.50
N GLU A 149 -7.76 14.59 -12.83
CA GLU A 149 -8.45 13.61 -13.65
C GLU A 149 -8.01 12.17 -13.39
N GLN A 150 -6.79 11.96 -12.89
CA GLN A 150 -6.31 10.63 -12.50
C GLN A 150 -6.90 10.14 -11.17
N ASN A 151 -7.40 11.06 -10.34
CA ASN A 151 -7.99 10.79 -9.03
C ASN A 151 -7.16 9.79 -8.17
N VAL A 152 -5.83 9.95 -8.19
CA VAL A 152 -4.88 9.07 -7.50
C VAL A 152 -5.15 9.04 -5.99
N ASN A 153 -5.20 7.84 -5.41
CA ASN A 153 -5.63 7.58 -4.03
C ASN A 153 -7.05 8.10 -3.70
N TRP A 154 -7.91 8.27 -4.70
CA TRP A 154 -9.29 8.75 -4.50
C TRP A 154 -9.36 10.14 -3.85
N ALA A 155 -8.39 11.00 -4.17
CA ALA A 155 -8.28 12.35 -3.62
C ALA A 155 -9.51 13.24 -3.91
N ARG A 156 -10.29 12.94 -4.94
CA ARG A 156 -11.50 13.68 -5.34
C ARG A 156 -12.80 12.88 -5.31
N GLY A 157 -12.74 11.60 -4.96
CA GLY A 157 -13.91 10.74 -4.86
C GLY A 157 -13.53 9.26 -4.96
N LEU A 158 -14.34 8.38 -4.38
CA LEU A 158 -14.05 6.96 -4.26
C LEU A 158 -14.17 6.22 -5.61
N PHE A 159 -13.43 5.12 -5.74
CA PHE A 159 -13.51 4.21 -6.90
C PHE A 159 -13.29 4.91 -8.25
N TYR A 160 -12.38 5.88 -8.28
CA TYR A 160 -12.02 6.67 -9.46
C TYR A 160 -13.17 7.53 -10.03
N GLN A 161 -14.27 7.67 -9.30
CA GLN A 161 -15.37 8.58 -9.64
C GLN A 161 -15.24 9.85 -8.82
N GLU A 162 -15.14 11.01 -9.49
CA GLU A 162 -15.18 12.30 -8.80
C GLU A 162 -16.54 12.49 -8.13
N GLN A 163 -16.53 12.90 -6.86
CA GLN A 163 -17.76 13.11 -6.11
C GLN A 163 -18.28 14.53 -6.33
N HIS A 164 -19.61 14.68 -6.35
CA HIS A 164 -20.28 15.98 -6.47
C HIS A 164 -21.32 16.22 -5.37
N PHE A 165 -21.32 15.39 -4.32
CA PHE A 165 -22.28 15.51 -3.22
C PHE A 165 -21.96 16.67 -2.28
N VAL A 166 -20.67 16.95 -2.07
CA VAL A 166 -20.19 18.08 -1.27
C VAL A 166 -19.15 18.89 -2.06
N PRO A 167 -18.87 20.15 -1.68
CA PRO A 167 -17.76 20.90 -2.26
C PRO A 167 -16.44 20.12 -2.15
N GLY A 168 -15.62 20.11 -3.19
CA GLY A 168 -14.41 19.28 -3.25
C GLY A 168 -13.42 19.52 -2.10
N ILE A 169 -13.31 20.75 -1.61
CA ILE A 169 -12.46 21.07 -0.45
C ILE A 169 -12.97 20.44 0.85
N VAL A 170 -14.31 20.33 1.01
CA VAL A 170 -14.94 19.65 2.15
C VAL A 170 -14.65 18.16 2.08
N TYR A 171 -14.74 17.56 0.88
CA TYR A 171 -14.31 16.18 0.67
C TYR A 171 -12.83 15.99 1.00
N LEU A 172 -11.95 16.88 0.54
CA LEU A 172 -10.52 16.82 0.82
C LEU A 172 -10.25 16.81 2.33
N PHE A 173 -10.74 17.81 3.08
CA PHE A 173 -10.54 17.86 4.53
C PHE A 173 -11.16 16.65 5.25
N GLY A 174 -12.36 16.25 4.82
CA GLY A 174 -13.01 15.03 5.31
C GLY A 174 -12.14 13.80 5.09
N TYR A 175 -11.57 13.62 3.92
CA TYR A 175 -10.67 12.53 3.56
C TYR A 175 -9.41 12.53 4.43
N LEU A 176 -8.76 13.70 4.60
CA LEU A 176 -7.53 13.85 5.40
C LEU A 176 -7.72 13.51 6.88
N VAL A 177 -8.96 13.51 7.37
CA VAL A 177 -9.30 13.10 8.75
C VAL A 177 -9.84 11.67 8.78
N ALA A 178 -10.78 11.33 7.90
CA ALA A 178 -11.47 10.06 7.89
C ALA A 178 -10.54 8.89 7.58
N VAL A 179 -9.63 9.02 6.61
CA VAL A 179 -8.74 7.91 6.24
C VAL A 179 -7.78 7.53 7.39
N PRO A 180 -7.10 8.49 8.05
CA PRO A 180 -6.33 8.18 9.26
C PRO A 180 -7.14 7.51 10.37
N LEU A 181 -8.35 8.00 10.65
CA LEU A 181 -9.16 7.52 11.77
C LEU A 181 -9.86 6.19 11.49
N LEU A 182 -10.31 5.95 10.27
CA LEU A 182 -11.13 4.80 9.90
C LEU A 182 -10.33 3.68 9.25
N ILE A 183 -9.15 3.98 8.70
CA ILE A 183 -8.30 2.98 8.04
C ILE A 183 -7.00 2.77 8.81
N TYR A 184 -6.20 3.83 9.01
CA TYR A 184 -4.86 3.67 9.57
C TYR A 184 -4.89 3.32 11.05
N PHE A 185 -5.72 3.99 11.84
CA PHE A 185 -5.84 3.74 13.27
C PHE A 185 -6.38 2.34 13.60
N PRO A 186 -7.46 1.83 12.97
CA PRO A 186 -7.91 0.45 13.18
C PRO A 186 -6.87 -0.58 12.74
N THR A 187 -6.18 -0.34 11.62
CA THR A 187 -5.07 -1.19 11.17
C THR A 187 -3.94 -1.21 12.20
N HIS A 188 -3.59 -0.06 12.77
CA HIS A 188 -2.63 0.05 13.86
C HIS A 188 -3.04 -0.78 15.08
N VAL A 189 -4.26 -0.60 15.58
CA VAL A 189 -4.78 -1.35 16.73
C VAL A 189 -4.76 -2.85 16.47
N PHE A 190 -5.12 -3.28 15.26
CA PHE A 190 -5.05 -4.68 14.86
C PHE A 190 -3.61 -5.21 14.90
N LEU A 191 -2.67 -4.54 14.23
CA LEU A 191 -1.28 -4.97 14.14
C LEU A 191 -0.56 -4.96 15.49
N GLU A 192 -0.82 -3.94 16.33
CA GLU A 192 -0.29 -3.85 17.68
C GLU A 192 -0.75 -5.03 18.54
N ARG A 193 -2.07 -5.30 18.58
CA ARG A 193 -2.63 -6.43 19.33
C ARG A 193 -2.09 -7.76 18.83
N TRP A 194 -2.00 -7.94 17.51
CA TRP A 194 -1.47 -9.15 16.90
C TRP A 194 0.00 -9.38 17.28
N ALA A 195 0.85 -8.35 17.18
CA ALA A 195 2.26 -8.42 17.52
C ALA A 195 2.50 -8.66 19.03
N THR A 196 1.73 -8.00 19.92
CA THR A 196 1.86 -8.19 21.37
C THR A 196 1.42 -9.58 21.81
N ARG A 197 0.29 -10.11 21.30
CA ARG A 197 -0.18 -11.47 21.63
C ARG A 197 0.88 -12.52 21.29
N ARG A 198 1.54 -12.36 20.14
CA ARG A 198 2.63 -13.23 19.69
C ARG A 198 3.84 -13.21 20.61
N GLN A 199 4.28 -12.04 21.06
CA GLN A 199 5.42 -11.95 21.99
C GLN A 199 5.16 -12.70 23.30
N ARG A 200 3.91 -12.67 23.79
CA ARG A 200 3.51 -13.42 24.98
C ARG A 200 3.52 -14.93 24.77
N SER A 201 3.06 -15.42 23.61
CA SER A 201 3.06 -16.86 23.31
C SER A 201 4.45 -17.46 23.04
N SER A 202 5.46 -16.64 22.72
CA SER A 202 6.84 -17.10 22.58
C SER A 202 7.62 -17.19 23.90
N LEU A 203 7.04 -16.69 25.00
CA LEU A 203 7.65 -16.63 26.33
C LEU A 203 7.06 -17.63 27.33
N GLY A 204 5.99 -18.34 26.96
CA GLY A 204 5.38 -19.41 27.75
C GLY A 204 5.49 -20.73 27.03
#